data_AF-A0A925KG71-F1
#
_entry.id   AF-A0A925KG71-F1
#
_cell.length_a   1.000
_cell.length_b   1.000
_cell.length_c   1.000
_cell.angle_alpha   90.00
_cell.angle_beta   90.00
_cell.angle_gamma   90.00
#
_symmetry.space_group_name_H-M   'P 1'
#
loop_
_entity.id
_entity.type
_entity.pdbx_description
1 polymer ?
#
loop_
_entity_poly.entity_id
_entity_poly.type
_entity_poly.pdbx_seq_one_letter_code
_entity_poly.pdbx_strand_id
1 'polypeptide(L)'
;MLLTRRSSGGGGAATPSGALVDSLARGVSRAIPTMDRRKFLRRSGLGVGAGIAASQLTLVRKADAQTAAAPGAGGVKVEVKRTVCGHCSVGCAIDAVVENGVWVRQEPVFDSPINLGAHCAKGAAVRENGRGEFRLKAPMKLVNGKYVKISWDVALNEISAKMLELKKQSGPDSIFIVGSSKHNNEQAYLLRKWVSFWGTNNCDHQARICHSTTVAGVANTWGYGAMTNSYNDMQNTKAAMYIGSNAAEAHPVSLLHMLHAKETGAKMIVVDPRFTRTAAKADEFVRIRSGSDIPFLFGVMYHVFKNGWEDKKYLADRVYGMDKVREEVLAKWTPDKVLEACGVDEATCLKVATIMAQNRPSTVVWCQGQTQHTIGNAMVRASCLLQLALGNIGVSGGGANIFRGHDNVQGATDIGPNPDSLPGY
;
A
#
# COMPACT_ATOMS: atom_id res chain seq x y z
N MET A 1 9.75 0.84 -38.74
CA MET A 1 9.79 2.25 -39.18
C MET A 1 11.01 2.90 -38.52
N LEU A 2 12.14 2.87 -39.23
CA LEU A 2 13.41 3.51 -38.88
C LEU A 2 13.51 4.75 -39.77
N LEU A 3 13.80 5.92 -39.21
CA LEU A 3 14.23 7.08 -40.00
C LEU A 3 15.38 7.79 -39.28
N THR A 4 16.58 7.49 -39.76
CA THR A 4 17.78 8.32 -39.65
C THR A 4 17.72 9.43 -40.70
N ARG A 5 18.23 10.62 -40.38
CA ARG A 5 18.94 11.44 -41.38
C ARG A 5 19.97 12.34 -40.70
N ARG A 6 21.23 12.18 -41.12
CA ARG A 6 22.35 13.11 -40.89
C ARG A 6 22.30 14.21 -41.96
N SER A 7 22.77 15.40 -41.61
CA SER A 7 23.51 16.26 -42.55
C SER A 7 24.61 17.03 -41.81
N SER A 8 25.76 17.06 -42.44
CA SER A 8 27.05 17.68 -42.10
C SER A 8 27.14 19.14 -42.57
N GLY A 9 27.99 19.95 -41.92
CA GLY A 9 28.67 21.07 -42.59
C GLY A 9 28.92 22.33 -41.76
N GLY A 10 30.13 22.45 -41.22
CA GLY A 10 31.03 23.63 -41.30
C GLY A 10 30.58 25.05 -40.88
N GLY A 11 31.23 25.56 -39.83
CA GLY A 11 32.01 26.82 -39.89
C GLY A 11 31.33 28.16 -39.57
N GLY A 12 31.80 28.84 -38.50
CA GLY A 12 31.88 30.31 -38.46
C GLY A 12 31.37 31.07 -37.21
N ALA A 13 32.31 31.41 -36.33
CA ALA A 13 32.44 32.66 -35.54
C ALA A 13 31.57 33.00 -34.29
N ALA A 14 32.26 33.00 -33.13
CA ALA A 14 32.30 33.91 -31.95
C ALA A 14 31.12 34.88 -31.66
N THR A 15 30.70 35.16 -30.41
CA THR A 15 31.43 35.58 -29.17
C THR A 15 30.41 35.65 -27.99
N PRO A 16 30.67 36.21 -26.77
CA PRO A 16 31.70 36.00 -25.75
C PRO A 16 31.11 35.70 -24.34
N SER A 17 31.65 34.74 -23.57
CA SER A 17 31.59 34.80 -22.09
C SER A 17 32.53 33.76 -21.45
N GLY A 18 33.83 34.05 -21.40
CA GLY A 18 34.83 33.10 -20.84
C GLY A 18 35.98 33.72 -20.05
N ALA A 19 36.03 35.06 -19.90
CA ALA A 19 37.20 35.70 -19.30
C ALA A 19 37.20 35.73 -17.75
N LEU A 20 36.04 35.64 -17.10
CA LEU A 20 35.94 35.76 -15.64
C LEU A 20 36.23 34.44 -14.90
N VAL A 21 35.85 33.30 -15.50
CA VAL A 21 35.96 31.97 -14.88
C VAL A 21 37.41 31.46 -14.92
N ASP A 22 38.13 31.74 -16.01
CA ASP A 22 39.54 31.36 -16.20
C ASP A 22 40.52 32.24 -15.40
N SER A 23 40.09 33.41 -14.93
CA SER A 23 40.87 34.28 -14.03
C SER A 23 40.85 33.74 -12.58
N LEU A 24 39.70 33.27 -12.11
CA LEU A 24 39.52 32.77 -10.75
C LEU A 24 40.19 31.40 -10.52
N ALA A 25 40.20 30.52 -11.52
CA ALA A 25 40.84 29.20 -11.41
C ALA A 25 42.38 29.26 -11.33
N ARG A 26 42.99 30.31 -11.89
CA ARG A 26 44.46 30.52 -11.85
C ARG A 26 44.95 31.26 -10.60
N GLY A 27 44.07 31.96 -9.89
CA GLY A 27 44.40 32.61 -8.61
C GLY A 27 44.45 31.65 -7.43
N VAL A 28 43.60 30.63 -7.40
CA VAL A 28 43.48 29.70 -6.26
C VAL A 28 44.59 28.63 -6.25
N SER A 29 45.17 28.30 -7.40
CA SER A 29 46.22 27.29 -7.52
C SER A 29 47.64 27.81 -7.20
N ARG A 30 47.84 29.12 -7.04
CA ARG A 30 49.15 29.72 -6.68
C ARG A 30 49.28 30.21 -5.24
N ALA A 31 48.27 29.99 -4.38
CA ALA A 31 48.25 30.54 -3.01
C ALA A 31 48.31 29.51 -1.88
N ILE A 32 48.57 28.22 -2.15
CA ILE A 32 48.67 27.19 -1.11
C ILE A 32 50.13 26.74 -0.96
N PRO A 33 50.88 27.25 0.04
CA PRO A 33 52.19 26.68 0.37
C PRO A 33 51.99 25.25 0.88
N THR A 34 52.83 24.32 0.42
CA THR A 34 52.83 22.92 0.83
C THR A 34 52.90 22.82 2.36
N MET A 35 51.90 22.18 2.95
CA MET A 35 51.72 22.16 4.40
C MET A 35 52.34 20.89 4.99
N ASP A 36 53.47 21.04 5.70
CA ASP A 36 54.13 19.90 6.34
C ASP A 36 53.29 19.30 7.48
N ARG A 37 53.43 17.99 7.69
CA ARG A 37 52.70 17.14 8.65
C ARG A 37 52.69 17.72 10.06
N ARG A 38 53.79 18.36 10.50
CA ARG A 38 53.88 18.98 11.84
C ARG A 38 53.01 20.24 11.95
N LYS A 39 52.86 20.99 10.85
CA LYS A 39 52.00 22.19 10.76
C LYS A 39 50.52 21.81 10.64
N PHE A 40 50.22 20.72 9.93
CA PHE A 40 48.88 20.12 9.89
C PHE A 40 48.44 19.68 11.29
N LEU A 41 49.24 18.89 12.01
CA LEU A 41 48.86 18.41 13.34
C LEU A 41 48.65 19.54 14.36
N ARG A 42 49.45 20.61 14.33
CA ARG A 42 49.25 21.79 15.20
C ARG A 42 47.96 22.54 14.87
N ARG A 43 47.64 22.72 13.58
CA ARG A 43 46.41 23.40 13.14
C ARG A 43 45.17 22.55 13.39
N SER A 44 45.25 21.23 13.22
CA SER A 44 44.18 20.29 13.56
C SER A 44 43.93 20.24 15.07
N GLY A 45 44.97 20.31 15.91
CA GLY A 45 44.82 20.41 17.36
C GLY A 45 44.11 21.69 17.82
N LEU A 46 44.44 22.84 17.22
CA LEU A 46 43.74 24.11 17.47
C LEU A 46 42.31 24.13 16.88
N GLY A 47 42.08 23.50 15.73
CA GLY A 47 40.77 23.38 15.10
C GLY A 47 39.80 22.48 15.88
N VAL A 48 40.30 21.41 16.50
CA VAL A 48 39.51 20.54 17.39
C VAL A 48 39.21 21.25 18.71
N GLY A 49 40.15 22.02 19.26
CA GLY A 49 39.92 22.81 20.48
C GLY A 49 38.85 23.90 20.31
N ALA A 50 38.85 24.61 19.17
CA ALA A 50 37.80 25.58 18.84
C ALA A 50 36.46 24.91 18.48
N GLY A 51 36.49 23.73 17.85
CA GLY A 51 35.30 22.94 17.52
C GLY A 51 34.55 22.41 18.76
N ILE A 52 35.27 22.09 19.85
CA ILE A 52 34.66 21.64 21.12
C ILE A 52 34.07 22.82 21.91
N ALA A 53 34.67 24.01 21.83
CA ALA A 53 34.06 25.22 22.39
C ALA A 53 32.80 25.64 21.61
N ALA A 54 32.79 25.44 20.29
CA ALA A 54 31.64 25.72 19.43
C ALA A 54 30.53 24.64 19.51
N SER A 55 30.83 23.39 19.89
CA SER A 55 29.81 22.36 20.10
C SER A 55 29.05 22.49 21.42
N GLN A 56 29.53 23.35 22.34
CA GLN A 56 28.77 23.78 23.52
C GLN A 56 27.86 24.99 23.24
N LEU A 57 27.96 25.61 22.07
CA LEU A 57 26.90 26.49 21.60
C LEU A 57 25.74 25.59 21.20
N THR A 58 24.64 25.67 21.93
CA THR A 58 23.35 25.11 21.54
C THR A 58 22.98 25.62 20.14
N LEU A 59 23.36 24.86 19.11
CA LEU A 59 22.98 25.08 17.71
C LEU A 59 21.46 24.90 17.49
N VAL A 60 20.75 24.46 18.53
CA VAL A 60 19.29 24.51 18.62
C VAL A 60 18.91 25.82 19.29
N ARG A 61 18.73 26.87 18.48
CA ARG A 61 17.94 28.03 18.93
C ARG A 61 16.49 27.55 19.06
N LYS A 62 15.87 27.81 20.21
CA LYS A 62 14.41 27.76 20.34
C LYS A 62 13.88 28.77 19.32
N ALA A 63 13.36 28.30 18.20
CA ALA A 63 12.61 29.15 17.30
C ALA A 63 11.29 29.43 18.01
N ASP A 64 11.03 30.68 18.34
CA ASP A 64 9.67 31.10 18.62
C ASP A 64 8.88 30.79 17.35
N ALA A 65 7.93 29.86 17.44
CA ALA A 65 7.00 29.62 16.36
C ALA A 65 6.40 30.98 16.02
N GLN A 66 6.62 31.46 14.80
CA GLN A 66 5.84 32.57 14.28
C GLN A 66 4.39 32.17 14.55
N THR A 67 3.69 32.97 15.36
CA THR A 67 2.25 32.84 15.49
C THR A 67 1.74 32.79 14.06
N ALA A 68 1.20 31.63 13.68
CA ALA A 68 0.65 31.45 12.34
C ALA A 68 -0.23 32.67 12.10
N ALA A 69 0.07 33.43 11.04
CA ALA A 69 -0.77 34.56 10.68
C ALA A 69 -2.20 34.05 10.74
N ALA A 70 -3.04 34.70 11.57
CA ALA A 70 -4.40 34.25 11.80
C ALA A 70 -5.03 33.96 10.43
N PRO A 71 -5.69 32.80 10.24
CA PRO A 71 -6.35 32.50 8.98
C PRO A 71 -7.25 33.69 8.63
N GLY A 72 -6.93 34.42 7.56
CA GLY A 72 -7.65 35.64 7.19
C GLY A 72 -6.93 36.98 7.39
N ALA A 73 -5.59 37.03 7.42
CA ALA A 73 -4.83 38.30 7.37
C ALA A 73 -5.09 39.19 6.12
N GLY A 74 -6.01 38.79 5.23
CA GLY A 74 -6.56 39.59 4.13
C GLY A 74 -8.09 39.51 3.98
N GLY A 75 -8.84 39.16 5.03
CA GLY A 75 -10.32 39.04 4.98
C GLY A 75 -10.85 37.79 4.26
N VAL A 76 -9.97 36.87 3.86
CA VAL A 76 -10.33 35.61 3.20
C VAL A 76 -10.84 34.60 4.22
N LYS A 77 -12.04 34.05 4.01
CA LYS A 77 -12.61 32.99 4.86
C LYS A 77 -11.82 31.70 4.64
N VAL A 78 -11.08 31.28 5.66
CA VAL A 78 -10.35 30.01 5.69
C VAL A 78 -11.13 28.99 6.50
N GLU A 79 -11.44 27.86 5.90
CA GLU A 79 -12.11 26.72 6.55
C GLU A 79 -11.16 25.52 6.55
N VAL A 80 -11.12 24.77 7.65
CA VAL A 80 -10.45 23.45 7.68
C VAL A 80 -11.53 22.37 7.58
N LYS A 81 -11.41 21.49 6.59
CA LYS A 81 -12.32 20.37 6.36
C LYS A 81 -11.55 19.06 6.42
N ARG A 82 -11.93 18.21 7.38
CA ARG A 82 -11.40 16.84 7.50
C ARG A 82 -11.89 15.99 6.33
N THR A 83 -10.98 15.26 5.70
CA THR A 83 -11.27 14.30 4.63
C THR A 83 -10.37 13.06 4.75
N VAL A 84 -10.57 12.08 3.88
CA VAL A 84 -9.81 10.82 3.81
C VAL A 84 -9.03 10.75 2.50
N CYS A 85 -7.81 10.24 2.56
CA CYS A 85 -6.95 10.04 1.40
C CYS A 85 -7.58 9.08 0.38
N GLY A 86 -7.84 9.55 -0.84
CA GLY A 86 -8.48 8.78 -1.91
C GLY A 86 -7.55 7.83 -2.70
N HIS A 87 -6.48 7.29 -2.10
CA HIS A 87 -5.48 6.47 -2.81
C HIS A 87 -5.58 4.97 -2.52
N CYS A 88 -4.98 4.52 -1.42
CA CYS A 88 -4.97 3.13 -0.96
C CYS A 88 -5.90 2.95 0.24
N SER A 89 -6.20 1.71 0.61
CA SER A 89 -7.13 1.36 1.70
C SER A 89 -6.71 1.70 3.13
N VAL A 90 -5.53 2.30 3.34
CA VAL A 90 -5.10 2.66 4.70
C VAL A 90 -6.07 3.64 5.37
N GLY A 91 -6.66 4.57 4.61
CA GLY A 91 -7.65 5.51 5.15
C GLY A 91 -7.04 6.67 5.95
N CYS A 92 -5.89 7.19 5.50
CA CYS A 92 -5.25 8.32 6.18
C CYS A 92 -6.16 9.56 6.18
N ALA A 93 -6.33 10.19 7.35
CA ALA A 93 -7.03 11.44 7.51
C ALA A 93 -6.18 12.62 7.04
N ILE A 94 -6.85 13.63 6.48
CA ILE A 94 -6.25 14.85 5.91
C ILE A 94 -7.09 16.05 6.36
N ASP A 95 -6.44 17.10 6.84
CA ASP A 95 -7.10 18.39 7.09
C ASP A 95 -6.91 19.29 5.86
N ALA A 96 -7.96 19.42 5.05
CA ALA A 96 -7.98 20.27 3.87
C ALA A 96 -8.27 21.71 4.25
N VAL A 97 -7.35 22.62 3.94
CA VAL A 97 -7.50 24.06 4.12
C VAL A 97 -8.14 24.63 2.87
N VAL A 98 -9.32 25.22 3.04
CA VAL A 98 -10.19 25.71 1.98
C VAL A 98 -10.33 27.22 2.13
N GLU A 99 -10.00 27.94 1.07
CA GLU A 99 -10.17 29.39 0.99
C GLU A 99 -11.16 29.67 -0.13
N ASN A 100 -12.25 30.40 0.15
CA ASN A 100 -13.29 30.72 -0.84
C ASN A 100 -13.79 29.50 -1.66
N GLY A 101 -13.97 28.35 -1.00
CA GLY A 101 -14.42 27.09 -1.62
C GLY A 101 -13.34 26.31 -2.37
N VAL A 102 -12.09 26.76 -2.32
CA VAL A 102 -10.97 26.26 -3.13
C VAL A 102 -9.93 25.64 -2.19
N TRP A 103 -9.64 24.33 -2.33
CA TRP A 103 -8.72 23.58 -1.45
C TRP A 103 -7.25 23.95 -1.68
N VAL A 104 -6.71 24.91 -0.93
CA VAL A 104 -5.38 25.52 -1.16
C VAL A 104 -4.20 24.78 -0.50
N ARG A 105 -4.40 24.22 0.70
CA ARG A 105 -3.34 23.56 1.48
C ARG A 105 -3.91 22.31 2.14
N GLN A 106 -3.07 21.37 2.51
CA GLN A 106 -3.47 20.22 3.32
C GLN A 106 -2.45 20.01 4.42
N GLU A 107 -2.92 19.57 5.58
CA GLU A 107 -2.08 19.21 6.71
C GLU A 107 -2.30 17.76 7.13
N PRO A 108 -1.24 17.10 7.62
CA PRO A 108 -1.39 15.81 8.23
C PRO A 108 -2.18 15.92 9.54
N VAL A 109 -2.88 14.84 9.84
CA VAL A 109 -3.80 14.76 10.96
C VAL A 109 -3.16 13.95 12.09
N PHE A 110 -2.69 14.64 13.12
CA PHE A 110 -1.96 14.03 14.25
C PHE A 110 -2.87 13.24 15.21
N ASP A 111 -4.14 13.64 15.35
CA ASP A 111 -5.13 12.94 16.18
C ASP A 111 -5.77 11.73 15.50
N SER A 112 -5.41 11.43 14.25
CA SER A 112 -5.92 10.28 13.52
C SER A 112 -5.34 8.99 14.07
N PRO A 113 -6.17 8.01 14.46
CA PRO A 113 -5.69 6.74 15.02
C PRO A 113 -4.96 5.87 13.98
N ILE A 114 -5.07 6.23 12.69
CA ILE A 114 -4.45 5.50 11.59
C ILE A 114 -3.12 6.15 11.21
N ASN A 115 -3.15 7.38 10.71
CA ASN A 115 -1.93 7.98 10.16
C ASN A 115 -1.08 8.72 11.18
N LEU A 116 -1.59 9.09 12.37
CA LEU A 116 -0.80 9.71 13.44
C LEU A 116 0.09 10.87 12.95
N GLY A 117 -0.45 11.70 12.04
CA GLY A 117 0.30 12.81 11.44
C GLY A 117 1.21 12.43 10.26
N ALA A 118 1.20 11.18 9.81
CA ALA A 118 2.00 10.73 8.67
C ALA A 118 1.25 10.88 7.33
N HIS A 119 2.04 11.11 6.28
CA HIS A 119 1.64 10.97 4.89
C HIS A 119 2.70 10.22 4.10
N CYS A 120 2.25 9.40 3.14
CA CYS A 120 3.13 8.97 2.06
C CYS A 120 3.11 10.01 0.93
N ALA A 121 4.02 9.88 -0.05
CA ALA A 121 4.08 10.79 -1.20
C ALA A 121 2.73 10.97 -1.92
N LYS A 122 1.94 9.91 -2.05
CA LYS A 122 0.60 9.98 -2.67
C LYS A 122 -0.36 10.82 -1.82
N GLY A 123 -0.41 10.57 -0.51
CA GLY A 123 -1.27 11.31 0.42
C GLY A 123 -0.91 12.79 0.50
N ALA A 124 0.38 13.11 0.56
CA ALA A 124 0.89 14.49 0.58
C ALA A 124 0.57 15.26 -0.71
N ALA A 125 0.37 14.56 -1.84
CA ALA A 125 0.06 15.15 -3.14
C ALA A 125 -1.43 15.05 -3.53
N VAL A 126 -2.33 14.62 -2.62
CA VAL A 126 -3.72 14.29 -3.00
C VAL A 126 -4.47 15.50 -3.60
N ARG A 127 -4.16 16.72 -3.14
CA ARG A 127 -4.76 17.97 -3.66
C ARG A 127 -4.56 18.11 -5.17
N GLU A 128 -3.42 17.66 -5.70
CA GLU A 128 -3.07 17.79 -7.13
C GLU A 128 -4.03 17.00 -8.03
N ASN A 129 -4.63 15.91 -7.52
CA ASN A 129 -5.65 15.16 -8.28
C ASN A 129 -6.90 16.00 -8.58
N GLY A 130 -7.24 16.95 -7.69
CA GLY A 130 -8.37 17.85 -7.85
C GLY A 130 -8.07 19.04 -8.77
N ARG A 131 -6.80 19.34 -9.03
CA ARG A 131 -6.33 20.54 -9.72
C ARG A 131 -5.32 20.17 -10.82
N GLY A 132 -5.83 19.66 -11.93
CA GLY A 132 -5.02 19.33 -13.10
C GLY A 132 -5.62 19.86 -14.39
N GLU A 133 -4.77 20.28 -15.32
CA GLU A 133 -5.18 20.71 -16.67
C GLU A 133 -5.80 19.55 -17.45
N PHE A 134 -5.35 18.32 -17.16
CA PHE A 134 -5.80 17.06 -17.78
C PHE A 134 -7.11 16.51 -17.22
N ARG A 135 -7.78 17.20 -16.28
CA ARG A 135 -9.09 16.76 -15.78
C ARG A 135 -10.15 16.82 -16.88
N LEU A 136 -11.05 15.84 -16.89
CA LEU A 136 -12.27 15.90 -17.71
C LEU A 136 -13.17 17.02 -17.17
N LYS A 137 -13.40 18.05 -18.00
CA LYS A 137 -14.17 19.27 -17.65
C LYS A 137 -15.54 19.34 -18.32
N ALA A 138 -15.78 18.54 -19.34
CA ALA A 138 -17.04 18.49 -20.09
C ALA A 138 -17.25 17.09 -20.68
N PRO A 139 -18.49 16.68 -20.93
CA PRO A 139 -18.79 15.49 -21.73
C PRO A 139 -18.16 15.59 -23.12
N MET A 140 -17.71 14.45 -23.65
CA MET A 140 -17.08 14.37 -24.96
C MET A 140 -17.60 13.18 -25.75
N LYS A 141 -17.67 13.32 -27.07
CA LYS A 141 -18.07 12.27 -28.02
C LYS A 141 -16.98 12.07 -29.05
N LEU A 142 -16.70 10.82 -29.41
CA LEU A 142 -15.76 10.50 -30.49
C LEU A 142 -16.50 10.59 -31.83
N VAL A 143 -16.09 11.54 -32.68
CA VAL A 143 -16.65 11.75 -34.03
C VAL A 143 -15.50 11.76 -35.02
N ASN A 144 -15.54 10.88 -36.03
CA ASN A 144 -14.50 10.75 -37.05
C ASN A 144 -13.07 10.63 -36.46
N GLY A 145 -12.93 9.84 -35.39
CA GLY A 145 -11.65 9.62 -34.71
C GLY A 145 -11.16 10.75 -33.81
N LYS A 146 -11.95 11.82 -33.59
CA LYS A 146 -11.60 12.93 -32.70
C LYS A 146 -12.65 13.17 -31.63
N TYR A 147 -12.22 13.44 -30.40
CA TYR A 147 -13.13 13.80 -29.31
C TYR A 147 -13.59 15.25 -29.48
N VAL A 148 -14.90 15.44 -29.52
CA VAL A 148 -15.55 16.75 -29.55
C VAL A 148 -16.34 16.96 -28.26
N LYS A 149 -16.31 18.19 -27.72
CA LYS A 149 -17.10 18.55 -26.54
C LYS A 149 -18.58 18.58 -26.91
N ILE A 150 -19.43 18.05 -26.03
CA ILE A 150 -20.89 18.09 -26.16
C ILE A 150 -21.51 18.57 -24.84
N SER A 151 -22.79 18.95 -24.87
CA SER A 151 -23.52 19.30 -23.64
C SER A 151 -23.88 18.05 -22.84
N TRP A 152 -24.21 18.26 -21.56
CA TRP A 152 -24.74 17.20 -20.71
C TRP A 152 -26.05 16.61 -21.24
N ASP A 153 -26.96 17.46 -21.75
CA ASP A 153 -28.24 17.00 -22.30
C ASP A 153 -28.04 16.08 -23.52
N VAL A 154 -27.13 16.44 -24.42
CA VAL A 154 -26.79 15.58 -25.57
C VAL A 154 -26.20 14.25 -25.09
N ALA A 155 -25.25 14.29 -24.16
CA ALA A 155 -24.62 13.08 -23.65
C ALA A 155 -25.63 12.14 -22.98
N LEU A 156 -26.47 12.66 -22.08
CA LEU A 156 -27.47 11.89 -21.34
C LEU A 156 -28.54 11.32 -22.29
N ASN A 157 -29.11 12.15 -23.18
CA ASN A 157 -30.15 11.72 -24.09
C ASN A 157 -29.66 10.63 -25.05
N GLU A 158 -28.49 10.82 -25.67
CA GLU A 158 -27.95 9.83 -26.61
C GLU A 158 -27.58 8.51 -25.92
N ILE A 159 -26.93 8.56 -24.74
CA ILE A 159 -26.54 7.37 -23.99
C ILE A 159 -27.79 6.61 -23.54
N SER A 160 -28.76 7.30 -22.92
CA SER A 160 -29.98 6.67 -22.44
C SER A 160 -30.83 6.07 -23.58
N ALA A 161 -30.98 6.78 -24.71
CA ALA A 161 -31.69 6.25 -25.87
C ALA A 161 -31.05 4.96 -26.38
N LYS A 162 -29.71 4.95 -26.53
CA LYS A 162 -28.98 3.77 -26.99
C LYS A 162 -29.08 2.60 -26.01
N MET A 163 -28.99 2.88 -24.70
CA MET A 163 -29.16 1.84 -23.68
C MET A 163 -30.56 1.23 -23.69
N LEU A 164 -31.61 2.05 -23.84
CA LEU A 164 -32.99 1.58 -23.93
C LEU A 164 -33.25 0.76 -25.20
N GLU A 165 -32.64 1.16 -26.32
CA GLU A 165 -32.71 0.39 -27.57
C GLU A 165 -32.04 -0.98 -27.42
N LEU A 166 -30.84 -1.05 -26.83
CA LEU A 166 -30.16 -2.32 -26.52
C LEU A 166 -31.01 -3.19 -25.60
N LYS A 167 -31.63 -2.60 -24.57
CA LYS A 167 -32.53 -3.33 -23.66
C LYS A 167 -33.74 -3.90 -24.38
N LYS A 168 -34.33 -3.16 -25.32
CA LYS A 168 -35.46 -3.63 -26.14
C LYS A 168 -35.06 -4.79 -27.05
N GLN A 169 -33.86 -4.74 -27.64
CA GLN A 169 -33.37 -5.73 -28.60
C GLN A 169 -32.84 -7.00 -27.93
N SER A 170 -32.18 -6.88 -26.77
CA SER A 170 -31.39 -7.96 -26.18
C SER A 170 -31.59 -8.15 -24.67
N GLY A 171 -32.59 -7.50 -24.07
CA GLY A 171 -32.90 -7.61 -22.65
C GLY A 171 -31.95 -6.78 -21.75
N PRO A 172 -32.18 -6.77 -20.43
CA PRO A 172 -31.43 -5.92 -19.51
C PRO A 172 -29.94 -6.28 -19.40
N ASP A 173 -29.58 -7.54 -19.68
CA ASP A 173 -28.20 -8.05 -19.63
C ASP A 173 -27.35 -7.62 -20.83
N SER A 174 -27.90 -6.82 -21.75
CA SER A 174 -27.19 -6.28 -22.93
C SER A 174 -26.08 -5.27 -22.61
N ILE A 175 -25.92 -4.89 -21.34
CA ILE A 175 -24.91 -3.94 -20.88
C ILE A 175 -24.12 -4.53 -19.71
N PHE A 176 -22.88 -4.06 -19.54
CA PHE A 176 -22.05 -4.37 -18.38
C PHE A 176 -21.63 -3.06 -17.71
N ILE A 177 -21.81 -2.99 -16.39
CA ILE A 177 -21.62 -1.77 -15.61
C ILE A 177 -20.44 -1.93 -14.66
N VAL A 178 -19.37 -1.19 -14.93
CA VAL A 178 -18.18 -1.20 -14.08
C VAL A 178 -18.33 -0.12 -13.01
N GLY A 179 -18.51 -0.55 -11.77
CA GLY A 179 -18.46 0.33 -10.62
C GLY A 179 -17.05 0.74 -10.26
N SER A 180 -16.93 1.58 -9.23
CA SER A 180 -15.62 2.03 -8.80
C SER A 180 -15.44 2.02 -7.30
N SER A 181 -14.33 1.41 -6.88
CA SER A 181 -13.73 1.52 -5.55
C SER A 181 -13.23 2.94 -5.22
N LYS A 182 -13.40 3.89 -6.15
CA LYS A 182 -13.16 5.33 -5.97
C LYS A 182 -14.43 6.13 -5.69
N HIS A 183 -15.60 5.50 -5.78
CA HIS A 183 -16.84 6.08 -5.29
C HIS A 183 -16.83 6.08 -3.77
N ASN A 184 -17.50 7.06 -3.14
CA ASN A 184 -17.91 6.90 -1.76
C ASN A 184 -19.02 5.84 -1.65
N ASN A 185 -19.37 5.45 -0.42
CA ASN A 185 -20.34 4.40 -0.16
C ASN A 185 -21.74 4.74 -0.71
N GLU A 186 -22.13 6.00 -0.64
CA GLU A 186 -23.41 6.48 -1.14
C GLU A 186 -23.49 6.40 -2.67
N GLN A 187 -22.42 6.81 -3.38
CA GLN A 187 -22.32 6.69 -4.84
C GLN A 187 -22.29 5.23 -5.29
N ALA A 188 -21.56 4.38 -4.56
CA ALA A 188 -21.52 2.95 -4.81
C ALA A 188 -22.92 2.32 -4.64
N TYR A 189 -23.64 2.69 -3.58
CA TYR A 189 -25.03 2.30 -3.36
C TYR A 189 -25.97 2.78 -4.48
N LEU A 190 -25.89 4.06 -4.85
CA LEU A 190 -26.73 4.62 -5.91
C LEU A 190 -26.50 3.88 -7.24
N LEU A 191 -25.26 3.53 -7.56
CA LEU A 191 -24.94 2.73 -8.74
C LEU A 191 -25.54 1.33 -8.64
N ARG A 192 -25.35 0.62 -7.51
CA ARG A 192 -25.93 -0.73 -7.34
C ARG A 192 -27.47 -0.70 -7.41
N LYS A 193 -28.10 0.31 -6.80
CA LYS A 193 -29.55 0.54 -6.85
C LYS A 193 -30.03 0.78 -8.28
N TRP A 194 -29.33 1.63 -9.03
CA TRP A 194 -29.65 1.88 -10.44
C TRP A 194 -29.50 0.62 -11.30
N VAL A 195 -28.42 -0.16 -11.13
CA VAL A 195 -28.23 -1.46 -11.83
C VAL A 195 -29.37 -2.42 -11.52
N SER A 196 -29.81 -2.47 -10.25
CA SER A 196 -30.93 -3.31 -9.82
C SER A 196 -32.25 -2.87 -10.48
N PHE A 197 -32.51 -1.56 -10.57
CA PHE A 197 -33.67 -1.03 -11.31
C PHE A 197 -33.60 -1.26 -12.82
N TRP A 198 -32.39 -1.26 -13.39
CA TRP A 198 -32.19 -1.64 -14.78
C TRP A 198 -32.62 -3.09 -15.04
N GLY A 199 -32.51 -3.95 -14.02
CA GLY A 199 -32.93 -5.35 -14.07
C GLY A 199 -31.82 -6.30 -14.49
N THR A 200 -30.55 -5.97 -14.21
CA THR A 200 -29.40 -6.84 -14.50
C THR A 200 -28.50 -6.98 -13.26
N ASN A 201 -27.69 -8.04 -13.24
CA ASN A 201 -26.55 -8.19 -12.34
C ASN A 201 -25.20 -8.16 -13.08
N ASN A 202 -25.19 -7.75 -14.35
CA ASN A 202 -23.98 -7.54 -15.13
C ASN A 202 -23.25 -6.28 -14.66
N CYS A 203 -22.70 -6.35 -13.46
CA CYS A 203 -21.90 -5.31 -12.85
C CYS A 203 -20.77 -5.89 -12.03
N ASP A 204 -19.64 -5.20 -11.99
CA ASP A 204 -18.49 -5.58 -11.16
C ASP A 204 -17.63 -4.34 -10.89
N HIS A 205 -16.61 -4.47 -10.05
CA HIS A 205 -15.62 -3.42 -9.81
C HIS A 205 -14.23 -4.00 -9.55
N GLN A 206 -13.29 -3.14 -9.13
CA GLN A 206 -11.87 -3.49 -9.01
C GLN A 206 -11.59 -4.64 -8.02
N ALA A 207 -12.47 -4.94 -7.06
CA ALA A 207 -12.26 -6.07 -6.16
C ALA A 207 -12.15 -7.40 -6.89
N ARG A 208 -12.77 -7.54 -8.07
CA ARG A 208 -12.62 -8.72 -8.93
C ARG A 208 -11.16 -9.08 -9.17
N ILE A 209 -10.34 -8.07 -9.45
CA ILE A 209 -8.95 -8.27 -9.85
C ILE A 209 -8.04 -8.40 -8.62
N CYS A 210 -8.29 -7.65 -7.56
CA CYS A 210 -7.38 -7.61 -6.42
C CYS A 210 -7.77 -8.58 -5.29
N HIS A 211 -9.05 -8.81 -5.04
CA HIS A 211 -9.53 -9.29 -3.73
C HIS A 211 -10.56 -10.43 -3.77
N SER A 212 -11.28 -10.66 -4.88
CA SER A 212 -12.40 -11.63 -4.88
C SER A 212 -11.99 -13.06 -4.52
N THR A 213 -10.80 -13.51 -4.92
CA THR A 213 -10.25 -14.82 -4.51
C THR A 213 -9.98 -14.89 -3.00
N THR A 214 -9.62 -13.76 -2.39
CA THR A 214 -9.50 -13.67 -0.94
C THR A 214 -10.85 -13.80 -0.27
N VAL A 215 -11.88 -13.12 -0.77
CA VAL A 215 -13.25 -13.29 -0.25
C VAL A 215 -13.65 -14.76 -0.29
N ALA A 216 -13.48 -15.42 -1.44
CA ALA A 216 -13.85 -16.83 -1.60
C ALA A 216 -13.02 -17.76 -0.68
N GLY A 217 -11.71 -17.56 -0.54
CA GLY A 217 -10.87 -18.42 0.30
C GLY A 217 -11.12 -18.23 1.80
N VAL A 218 -11.14 -16.97 2.24
CA VAL A 218 -11.26 -16.60 3.65
C VAL A 218 -12.68 -16.84 4.16
N ALA A 219 -13.71 -16.52 3.38
CA ALA A 219 -15.10 -16.82 3.76
C ALA A 219 -15.35 -18.32 3.89
N ASN A 220 -14.71 -19.16 3.06
CA ASN A 220 -14.74 -20.62 3.22
C ASN A 220 -13.99 -21.14 4.46
N THR A 221 -13.32 -20.27 5.21
CA THR A 221 -12.58 -20.65 6.44
C THR A 221 -13.32 -20.22 7.70
N TRP A 222 -13.87 -18.99 7.75
CA TRP A 222 -14.59 -18.48 8.92
C TRP A 222 -15.82 -17.61 8.58
N GLY A 223 -16.38 -17.75 7.39
CA GLY A 223 -17.67 -17.18 7.00
C GLY A 223 -17.64 -15.78 6.39
N TYR A 224 -16.55 -15.02 6.53
CA TYR A 224 -16.48 -13.66 5.98
C TYR A 224 -15.10 -13.31 5.41
N GLY A 225 -15.08 -12.56 4.31
CA GLY A 225 -13.87 -12.25 3.52
C GLY A 225 -13.11 -10.99 3.94
N ALA A 226 -13.52 -10.31 5.02
CA ALA A 226 -12.87 -9.08 5.51
C ALA A 226 -11.50 -9.33 6.13
N MET A 227 -10.73 -8.24 6.25
CA MET A 227 -9.58 -8.21 7.16
C MET A 227 -10.09 -8.46 8.59
N THR A 228 -9.43 -9.35 9.32
CA THR A 228 -9.93 -9.82 10.63
C THR A 228 -9.64 -8.87 11.80
N ASN A 229 -8.61 -8.04 11.67
CA ASN A 229 -8.18 -7.05 12.65
C ASN A 229 -8.07 -5.67 11.98
N SER A 230 -7.48 -4.68 12.65
CA SER A 230 -7.32 -3.30 12.13
C SER A 230 -5.84 -2.89 12.06
N TYR A 231 -5.54 -1.86 11.26
CA TYR A 231 -4.16 -1.35 11.12
C TYR A 231 -3.54 -0.94 12.46
N ASN A 232 -4.28 -0.24 13.31
CA ASN A 232 -3.83 0.18 14.63
C ASN A 232 -3.65 -1.00 15.61
N ASP A 233 -4.47 -2.05 15.49
CA ASP A 233 -4.31 -3.25 16.32
C ASP A 233 -3.00 -4.01 16.04
N MET A 234 -2.40 -3.82 14.86
CA MET A 234 -1.09 -4.38 14.54
C MET A 234 0.03 -3.89 15.48
N GLN A 235 -0.16 -2.77 16.18
CA GLN A 235 0.80 -2.30 17.20
C GLN A 235 0.96 -3.31 18.35
N ASN A 236 -0.04 -4.16 18.59
CA ASN A 236 -0.04 -5.16 19.64
C ASN A 236 0.61 -6.49 19.23
N THR A 237 0.97 -6.65 17.95
CA THR A 237 1.55 -7.89 17.44
C THR A 237 2.92 -8.16 18.03
N LYS A 238 3.26 -9.44 18.23
CA LYS A 238 4.61 -9.88 18.66
C LYS A 238 5.41 -10.47 17.51
N ALA A 239 4.75 -10.95 16.46
CA ALA A 239 5.40 -11.23 15.18
C ALA A 239 4.44 -11.01 14.01
N ALA A 240 4.94 -10.46 12.90
CA ALA A 240 4.17 -10.31 11.66
C ALA A 240 4.89 -10.95 10.49
N MET A 241 4.19 -11.79 9.73
CA MET A 241 4.68 -12.34 8.46
C MET A 241 3.97 -11.66 7.29
N TYR A 242 4.72 -10.91 6.49
CA TYR A 242 4.26 -10.32 5.24
C TYR A 242 4.56 -11.29 4.11
N ILE A 243 3.54 -11.91 3.53
CA ILE A 243 3.67 -12.83 2.39
C ILE A 243 2.79 -12.34 1.24
N GLY A 244 3.39 -12.06 0.09
CA GLY A 244 2.67 -11.43 -1.03
C GLY A 244 2.17 -10.00 -0.72
N SER A 245 2.89 -9.26 0.13
CA SER A 245 2.60 -7.87 0.48
C SER A 245 3.87 -7.01 0.50
N ASN A 246 3.86 -5.92 -0.27
CA ASN A 246 4.90 -4.88 -0.24
C ASN A 246 4.36 -3.59 0.40
N ALA A 247 4.03 -3.68 1.68
CA ALA A 247 3.34 -2.61 2.42
C ALA A 247 4.10 -1.26 2.42
N ALA A 248 5.44 -1.25 2.41
CA ALA A 248 6.23 -0.02 2.35
C ALA A 248 5.92 0.86 1.12
N GLU A 249 5.41 0.27 0.04
CA GLU A 249 5.13 0.97 -1.22
C GLU A 249 3.62 1.04 -1.50
N ALA A 250 2.92 -0.07 -1.28
CA ALA A 250 1.49 -0.19 -1.55
C ALA A 250 0.63 0.46 -0.45
N HIS A 251 1.05 0.34 0.82
CA HIS A 251 0.32 0.82 2.00
C HIS A 251 1.27 1.54 2.99
N PRO A 252 2.03 2.57 2.58
CA PRO A 252 3.22 2.96 3.35
C PRO A 252 2.93 3.38 4.79
N VAL A 253 1.77 3.98 5.04
CA VAL A 253 1.36 4.40 6.38
C VAL A 253 0.93 3.21 7.25
N SER A 254 0.53 2.06 6.69
CA SER A 254 0.26 0.87 7.52
C SER A 254 1.53 0.33 8.17
N LEU A 255 2.70 0.52 7.55
CA LEU A 255 3.98 0.16 8.18
C LEU A 255 4.30 0.99 9.42
N LEU A 256 3.68 2.17 9.61
CA LEU A 256 3.84 2.92 10.85
C LEU A 256 3.48 2.06 12.07
N HIS A 257 2.36 1.34 11.99
CA HIS A 257 1.90 0.48 13.09
C HIS A 257 2.81 -0.72 13.31
N MET A 258 3.30 -1.34 12.23
CA MET A 258 4.25 -2.44 12.35
C MET A 258 5.61 -1.99 12.90
N LEU A 259 6.11 -0.85 12.45
CA LEU A 259 7.37 -0.29 12.94
C LEU A 259 7.27 0.09 14.42
N HIS A 260 6.11 0.61 14.86
CA HIS A 260 5.84 0.83 16.27
C HIS A 260 5.86 -0.49 17.07
N ALA A 261 5.22 -1.55 16.56
CA ALA A 261 5.30 -2.87 17.19
C ALA A 261 6.76 -3.36 17.28
N LYS A 262 7.57 -3.16 16.23
CA LYS A 262 9.00 -3.51 16.24
C LYS A 262 9.80 -2.75 17.29
N GLU A 263 9.52 -1.47 17.52
CA GLU A 263 10.15 -0.70 18.60
C GLU A 263 9.88 -1.30 19.98
N THR A 264 8.76 -2.00 20.14
CA THR A 264 8.40 -2.75 21.37
C THR A 264 8.84 -4.22 21.35
N GLY A 265 9.66 -4.63 20.38
CA GLY A 265 10.28 -5.95 20.31
C GLY A 265 9.62 -6.94 19.35
N ALA A 266 8.56 -6.55 18.63
CA ALA A 266 7.91 -7.43 17.66
C ALA A 266 8.86 -7.83 16.52
N LYS A 267 8.71 -9.06 16.02
CA LYS A 267 9.46 -9.56 14.87
C LYS A 267 8.71 -9.34 13.55
N MET A 268 9.43 -9.08 12.48
CA MET A 268 8.87 -8.89 11.15
C MET A 268 9.57 -9.83 10.17
N ILE A 269 8.79 -10.70 9.56
CA ILE A 269 9.22 -11.62 8.50
C ILE A 269 8.63 -11.09 7.18
N VAL A 270 9.44 -11.06 6.13
CA VAL A 270 8.99 -10.74 4.76
C VAL A 270 9.31 -11.89 3.83
N VAL A 271 8.27 -12.46 3.25
CA VAL A 271 8.30 -13.57 2.32
C VAL A 271 7.90 -13.04 0.94
N ASP A 272 8.89 -12.81 0.09
CA ASP A 272 8.70 -12.21 -1.24
C ASP A 272 9.81 -12.72 -2.18
N PRO A 273 9.51 -13.05 -3.45
CA PRO A 273 10.56 -13.39 -4.43
C PRO A 273 11.59 -12.27 -4.63
N ARG A 274 11.26 -11.03 -4.25
CA ARG A 274 12.09 -9.83 -4.43
C ARG A 274 12.44 -9.21 -3.08
N PHE A 275 13.65 -8.68 -2.98
CA PHE A 275 14.05 -7.85 -1.84
C PHE A 275 13.49 -6.44 -2.02
N THR A 276 12.34 -6.15 -1.41
CA THR A 276 11.60 -4.88 -1.54
C THR A 276 11.95 -3.88 -0.43
N ARG A 277 11.40 -2.66 -0.48
CA ARG A 277 11.49 -1.70 0.64
C ARG A 277 10.86 -2.23 1.93
N THR A 278 9.88 -3.12 1.82
CA THR A 278 9.30 -3.82 2.98
C THR A 278 10.30 -4.82 3.56
N ALA A 279 10.95 -5.62 2.69
CA ALA A 279 11.98 -6.58 3.11
C ALA A 279 13.17 -5.91 3.81
N ALA A 280 13.53 -4.68 3.42
CA ALA A 280 14.57 -3.90 4.08
C ALA A 280 14.26 -3.51 5.54
N LYS A 281 13.03 -3.74 6.02
CA LYS A 281 12.60 -3.54 7.42
C LYS A 281 12.41 -4.85 8.20
N ALA A 282 12.55 -6.00 7.53
CA ALA A 282 12.35 -7.31 8.13
C ALA A 282 13.52 -7.70 9.04
N ASP A 283 13.24 -8.47 10.08
CA ASP A 283 14.26 -9.23 10.81
C ASP A 283 14.64 -10.50 10.04
N GLU A 284 13.70 -11.04 9.28
CA GLU A 284 13.91 -12.19 8.40
C GLU A 284 13.32 -11.92 7.02
N PHE A 285 14.16 -12.00 5.99
CA PHE A 285 13.71 -12.00 4.60
C PHE A 285 13.83 -13.41 4.02
N VAL A 286 12.72 -13.95 3.55
CA VAL A 286 12.67 -15.26 2.90
C VAL A 286 12.35 -15.06 1.42
N ARG A 287 13.31 -15.43 0.57
CA ARG A 287 13.10 -15.44 -0.87
C ARG A 287 12.44 -16.74 -1.30
N ILE A 288 11.15 -16.70 -1.59
CA ILE A 288 10.41 -17.83 -2.16
C ILE A 288 10.47 -17.82 -3.69
N ARG A 289 10.30 -18.98 -4.32
CA ARG A 289 9.99 -19.07 -5.76
C ARG A 289 8.59 -18.50 -6.03
N SER A 290 8.41 -17.74 -7.11
CA SER A 290 7.10 -17.19 -7.47
C SER A 290 6.04 -18.29 -7.64
N GLY A 291 4.88 -18.11 -6.99
CA GLY A 291 3.76 -19.06 -7.06
C GLY A 291 3.86 -20.27 -6.12
N SER A 292 4.80 -20.26 -5.17
CA SER A 292 5.06 -21.38 -4.25
C SER A 292 4.67 -21.10 -2.79
N ASP A 293 3.71 -20.20 -2.58
CA ASP A 293 3.22 -19.78 -1.27
C ASP A 293 2.70 -20.93 -0.40
N ILE A 294 1.89 -21.84 -0.97
CA ILE A 294 1.31 -22.98 -0.23
C ILE A 294 2.42 -23.91 0.30
N PRO A 295 3.37 -24.41 -0.54
CA PRO A 295 4.50 -25.19 -0.04
C PRO A 295 5.26 -24.52 1.11
N PHE A 296 5.53 -23.22 1.01
CA PHE A 296 6.22 -22.50 2.07
C PHE A 296 5.39 -22.44 3.36
N LEU A 297 4.12 -22.04 3.28
CA LEU A 297 3.21 -21.96 4.43
C LEU A 297 3.02 -23.31 5.11
N PHE A 298 2.92 -24.38 4.32
CA PHE A 298 2.83 -25.74 4.84
C PHE A 298 4.15 -26.25 5.42
N GLY A 299 5.30 -25.82 4.89
CA GLY A 299 6.61 -26.05 5.54
C GLY A 299 6.74 -25.37 6.90
N VAL A 300 6.22 -24.14 7.04
CA VAL A 300 6.13 -23.47 8.35
C VAL A 300 5.21 -24.26 9.29
N MET A 301 4.01 -24.65 8.84
CA MET A 301 3.07 -25.45 9.63
C MET A 301 3.61 -26.83 9.99
N TYR A 302 4.41 -27.46 9.13
CA TYR A 302 5.08 -28.74 9.41
C TYR A 302 5.89 -28.64 10.71
N HIS A 303 6.68 -27.57 10.87
CA HIS A 303 7.43 -27.35 12.09
C HIS A 303 6.55 -26.96 13.29
N VAL A 304 5.46 -26.21 13.08
CA VAL A 304 4.49 -25.94 14.15
C VAL A 304 3.95 -27.25 14.72
N PHE A 305 3.48 -28.16 13.87
CA PHE A 305 2.90 -29.44 14.31
C PHE A 305 3.94 -30.43 14.84
N LYS A 306 5.09 -30.57 14.17
CA LYS A 306 6.16 -31.49 14.58
C LYS A 306 6.68 -31.16 15.98
N ASN A 307 6.67 -29.89 16.37
CA ASN A 307 7.11 -29.43 17.70
C ASN A 307 5.96 -29.27 18.71
N GLY A 308 4.71 -29.54 18.33
CA GLY A 308 3.55 -29.38 19.20
C GLY A 308 3.26 -27.92 19.60
N TRP A 309 3.63 -26.95 18.75
CA TRP A 309 3.49 -25.52 18.99
C TRP A 309 2.11 -24.97 18.64
N GLU A 310 1.22 -25.80 18.06
CA GLU A 310 -0.15 -25.40 17.80
C GLU A 310 -0.92 -25.10 19.10
N ASP A 311 -1.91 -24.22 19.01
CA ASP A 311 -2.79 -23.93 20.13
C ASP A 311 -3.87 -25.00 20.29
N LYS A 312 -3.54 -26.05 21.02
CA LYS A 312 -4.44 -27.20 21.21
C LYS A 312 -5.80 -26.82 21.81
N LYS A 313 -5.82 -25.85 22.73
CA LYS A 313 -7.07 -25.39 23.35
C LYS A 313 -7.92 -24.62 22.35
N TYR A 314 -7.33 -23.65 21.65
CA TYR A 314 -8.02 -22.91 20.61
C TYR A 314 -8.57 -23.83 19.51
N LEU A 315 -7.79 -24.80 19.06
CA LEU A 315 -8.21 -25.76 18.05
C LEU A 315 -9.41 -26.58 18.53
N ALA A 316 -9.36 -27.11 19.75
CA ALA A 316 -10.47 -27.87 20.33
C ALA A 316 -11.74 -27.04 20.49
N ASP A 317 -11.60 -25.77 20.89
CA ASP A 317 -12.74 -24.89 21.17
C ASP A 317 -13.37 -24.27 19.92
N ARG A 318 -12.60 -24.09 18.83
CA ARG A 318 -12.96 -23.15 17.74
C ARG A 318 -12.75 -23.67 16.33
N VAL A 319 -12.02 -24.78 16.13
CA VAL A 319 -11.57 -25.18 14.78
C VAL A 319 -11.95 -26.62 14.46
N TYR A 320 -12.61 -26.79 13.31
CA TYR A 320 -12.95 -28.09 12.76
C TYR A 320 -11.95 -28.52 11.67
N GLY A 321 -11.52 -29.79 11.68
CA GLY A 321 -10.74 -30.41 10.60
C GLY A 321 -9.24 -30.13 10.59
N MET A 322 -8.67 -29.51 11.64
CA MET A 322 -7.23 -29.24 11.71
C MET A 322 -6.38 -30.52 11.87
N ASP A 323 -6.97 -31.59 12.41
CA ASP A 323 -6.39 -32.93 12.44
C ASP A 323 -6.05 -33.46 11.04
N LYS A 324 -6.97 -33.35 10.08
CA LYS A 324 -6.74 -33.75 8.68
C LYS A 324 -5.66 -32.90 8.02
N VAL A 325 -5.66 -31.60 8.31
CA VAL A 325 -4.62 -30.67 7.82
C VAL A 325 -3.25 -31.07 8.38
N ARG A 326 -3.17 -31.38 9.68
CA ARG A 326 -1.95 -31.84 10.34
C ARG A 326 -1.42 -33.12 9.68
N GLU A 327 -2.27 -34.12 9.49
CA GLU A 327 -1.90 -35.39 8.84
C GLU A 327 -1.33 -35.16 7.44
N GLU A 328 -2.03 -34.38 6.61
CA GLU A 328 -1.59 -34.08 5.25
C GLU A 328 -0.26 -33.30 5.22
N VAL A 329 -0.12 -32.30 6.09
CA VAL A 329 1.09 -31.47 6.19
C VAL A 329 2.30 -32.31 6.59
N LEU A 330 2.16 -33.13 7.64
CA LEU A 330 3.25 -33.99 8.12
C LEU A 330 3.63 -35.08 7.12
N ALA A 331 2.67 -35.58 6.32
CA ALA A 331 2.91 -36.63 5.35
C ALA A 331 3.49 -36.13 4.02
N LYS A 332 3.01 -34.99 3.49
CA LYS A 332 3.33 -34.54 2.12
C LYS A 332 4.34 -33.41 2.04
N TRP A 333 4.42 -32.57 3.08
CA TRP A 333 5.21 -31.34 3.06
C TRP A 333 6.43 -31.44 3.98
N THR A 334 7.17 -32.54 3.82
CA THR A 334 8.46 -32.75 4.45
C THR A 334 9.48 -31.69 3.98
N PRO A 335 10.55 -31.43 4.75
CA PRO A 335 11.49 -30.36 4.43
C PRO A 335 12.13 -30.45 3.04
N ASP A 336 12.42 -31.67 2.55
CA ASP A 336 12.93 -31.91 1.20
C ASP A 336 11.91 -31.51 0.11
N LYS A 337 10.62 -31.80 0.33
CA LYS A 337 9.54 -31.43 -0.60
C LYS A 337 9.26 -29.94 -0.61
N VAL A 338 9.37 -29.29 0.53
CA VAL A 338 9.25 -27.83 0.65
C VAL A 338 10.42 -27.16 -0.10
N LEU A 339 11.66 -27.61 0.13
CA LEU A 339 12.84 -27.10 -0.57
C LEU A 339 12.71 -27.27 -2.09
N GLU A 340 12.29 -28.46 -2.55
CA GLU A 340 12.04 -28.75 -3.96
C GLU A 340 11.02 -27.76 -4.57
N ALA A 341 9.89 -27.55 -3.89
CA ALA A 341 8.75 -26.81 -4.41
C ALA A 341 8.90 -25.28 -4.34
N CYS A 342 9.45 -24.73 -3.25
CA CYS A 342 9.54 -23.27 -3.03
C CYS A 342 10.95 -22.71 -2.97
N GLY A 343 11.98 -23.57 -2.88
CA GLY A 343 13.38 -23.15 -2.79
C GLY A 343 13.80 -22.64 -1.42
N VAL A 344 13.00 -22.87 -0.36
CA VAL A 344 13.32 -22.48 1.02
C VAL A 344 13.75 -23.71 1.81
N ASP A 345 14.91 -23.63 2.45
CA ASP A 345 15.47 -24.73 3.26
C ASP A 345 14.74 -24.95 4.60
N GLU A 346 14.96 -26.13 5.19
CA GLU A 346 14.37 -26.52 6.47
C GLU A 346 14.69 -25.52 7.59
N ALA A 347 15.95 -25.06 7.66
CA ALA A 347 16.40 -24.18 8.73
C ALA A 347 15.65 -22.85 8.70
N THR A 348 15.40 -22.32 7.50
CA THR A 348 14.64 -21.09 7.29
C THR A 348 13.16 -21.29 7.63
N CYS A 349 12.54 -22.38 7.18
CA CYS A 349 11.15 -22.72 7.55
C CYS A 349 10.98 -22.88 9.07
N LEU A 350 11.89 -23.61 9.72
CA LEU A 350 11.92 -23.78 11.17
C LEU A 350 12.11 -22.43 11.88
N LYS A 351 13.01 -21.56 11.39
CA LYS A 351 13.24 -20.23 11.96
C LYS A 351 11.97 -19.38 11.89
N VAL A 352 11.28 -19.36 10.75
CA VAL A 352 10.00 -18.66 10.59
C VAL A 352 8.93 -19.22 11.54
N ALA A 353 8.77 -20.54 11.59
CA ALA A 353 7.84 -21.20 12.50
C ALA A 353 8.12 -20.87 13.97
N THR A 354 9.40 -20.87 14.35
CA THR A 354 9.87 -20.53 15.70
C THR A 354 9.53 -19.09 16.03
N ILE A 355 9.83 -18.14 15.15
CA ILE A 355 9.51 -16.72 15.35
C ILE A 355 7.99 -16.56 15.55
N MET A 356 7.17 -17.14 14.68
CA MET A 356 5.71 -16.99 14.77
C MET A 356 5.08 -17.66 15.99
N ALA A 357 5.59 -18.84 16.39
CA ALA A 357 5.07 -19.61 17.51
C ALA A 357 5.51 -19.05 18.88
N GLN A 358 6.76 -18.60 18.99
CA GLN A 358 7.31 -18.09 20.26
C GLN A 358 6.97 -16.62 20.51
N ASN A 359 6.55 -15.87 19.48
CA ASN A 359 6.15 -14.48 19.59
C ASN A 359 4.65 -14.35 19.25
N ARG A 360 3.80 -14.93 20.10
CA ARG A 360 2.34 -14.83 19.99
C ARG A 360 1.80 -13.68 20.87
N PRO A 361 0.72 -12.97 20.47
CA PRO A 361 -0.02 -13.14 19.22
C PRO A 361 0.80 -12.72 17.99
N SER A 362 0.69 -13.50 16.92
CA SER A 362 1.33 -13.20 15.63
C SER A 362 0.31 -13.02 14.52
N THR A 363 0.68 -12.27 13.48
CA THR A 363 -0.21 -11.89 12.39
C THR A 363 0.36 -12.27 11.02
N VAL A 364 -0.51 -12.59 10.07
CA VAL A 364 -0.13 -12.76 8.66
C VAL A 364 -0.73 -11.61 7.86
N VAL A 365 0.13 -10.94 7.09
CA VAL A 365 -0.24 -9.81 6.25
C VAL A 365 -0.07 -10.18 4.78
N TRP A 366 -1.12 -10.02 3.99
CA TRP A 366 -1.06 -10.18 2.53
C TRP A 366 -1.87 -9.10 1.80
N CYS A 367 -1.65 -9.01 0.50
CA CYS A 367 -2.38 -8.15 -0.43
C CYS A 367 -2.53 -8.93 -1.76
N GLN A 368 -2.26 -8.30 -2.90
CA GLN A 368 -2.49 -8.88 -4.23
C GLN A 368 -1.50 -10.00 -4.60
N GLY A 369 -0.35 -10.11 -3.92
CA GLY A 369 0.68 -11.09 -4.28
C GLY A 369 0.21 -12.55 -4.24
N GLN A 370 -0.81 -12.85 -3.42
CA GLN A 370 -1.37 -14.20 -3.26
C GLN A 370 -2.68 -14.43 -4.03
N THR A 371 -3.26 -13.41 -4.69
CA THR A 371 -4.70 -13.43 -5.01
C THR A 371 -5.03 -13.57 -6.49
N GLN A 372 -4.07 -13.40 -7.38
CA GLN A 372 -4.31 -13.39 -8.84
C GLN A 372 -3.97 -14.70 -9.54
N HIS A 373 -3.59 -15.72 -8.77
CA HIS A 373 -3.30 -17.05 -9.27
C HIS A 373 -4.61 -17.85 -9.45
N THR A 374 -4.60 -18.85 -10.32
CA THR A 374 -5.72 -19.80 -10.49
C THR A 374 -6.07 -20.53 -9.18
N ILE A 375 -5.11 -20.64 -8.27
CA ILE A 375 -5.24 -21.23 -6.93
C ILE A 375 -5.19 -20.18 -5.79
N GLY A 376 -5.44 -18.90 -6.09
CA GLY A 376 -5.32 -17.82 -5.11
C GLY A 376 -6.23 -17.98 -3.88
N ASN A 377 -7.41 -18.58 -4.06
CA ASN A 377 -8.31 -18.92 -2.95
C ASN A 377 -7.71 -19.99 -2.00
N ALA A 378 -6.95 -20.96 -2.53
CA ALA A 378 -6.26 -21.96 -1.74
C ALA A 378 -5.03 -21.36 -1.04
N MET A 379 -4.31 -20.46 -1.70
CA MET A 379 -3.15 -19.75 -1.11
C MET A 379 -3.56 -18.95 0.13
N VAL A 380 -4.61 -18.12 0.03
CA VAL A 380 -5.07 -17.36 1.20
C VAL A 380 -5.64 -18.27 2.29
N ARG A 381 -6.25 -19.42 1.93
CA ARG A 381 -6.69 -20.42 2.91
C ARG A 381 -5.50 -21.01 3.66
N ALA A 382 -4.37 -21.29 2.99
CA ALA A 382 -3.15 -21.75 3.67
C ALA A 382 -2.65 -20.71 4.70
N SER A 383 -2.69 -19.42 4.38
CA SER A 383 -2.37 -18.34 5.34
C SER A 383 -3.33 -18.35 6.53
N CYS A 384 -4.63 -18.60 6.29
CA CYS A 384 -5.63 -18.71 7.36
C CYS A 384 -5.41 -19.96 8.23
N LEU A 385 -5.08 -21.10 7.63
CA LEU A 385 -4.81 -22.36 8.35
C LEU A 385 -3.64 -22.20 9.32
N LEU A 386 -2.56 -21.53 8.92
CA LEU A 386 -1.44 -21.22 9.80
C LEU A 386 -1.89 -20.38 11.01
N GLN A 387 -2.70 -19.36 10.78
CA GLN A 387 -3.21 -18.51 11.86
C GLN A 387 -4.18 -19.24 12.79
N LEU A 388 -4.96 -20.20 12.28
CA LEU A 388 -5.81 -21.07 13.10
C LEU A 388 -4.97 -22.06 13.91
N ALA A 389 -3.94 -22.68 13.32
CA ALA A 389 -3.02 -23.59 14.01
C ALA A 389 -2.33 -22.87 15.17
N LEU A 390 -1.94 -21.61 14.98
CA LEU A 390 -1.34 -20.77 16.00
C LEU A 390 -2.36 -20.00 16.86
N GLY A 391 -3.66 -20.30 16.81
CA GLY A 391 -4.67 -19.66 17.65
C GLY A 391 -4.66 -18.12 17.63
N ASN A 392 -4.32 -17.52 16.48
CA ASN A 392 -4.10 -16.09 16.33
C ASN A 392 -5.36 -15.34 15.83
N ILE A 393 -6.44 -16.03 15.49
CA ILE A 393 -7.67 -15.40 14.98
C ILE A 393 -8.61 -15.04 16.14
N GLY A 394 -9.07 -13.79 16.17
CA GLY A 394 -9.97 -13.27 17.20
C GLY A 394 -9.26 -12.72 18.45
N VAL A 395 -7.96 -12.45 18.35
CA VAL A 395 -7.15 -11.83 19.43
C VAL A 395 -6.48 -10.54 18.94
N SER A 396 -6.26 -9.60 19.85
CA SER A 396 -5.53 -8.35 19.55
C SER A 396 -4.08 -8.63 19.18
N GLY A 397 -3.56 -7.95 18.16
CA GLY A 397 -2.20 -8.16 17.62
C GLY A 397 -2.05 -9.43 16.77
N GLY A 398 -3.12 -10.22 16.62
CA GLY A 398 -3.14 -11.43 15.81
C GLY A 398 -3.69 -11.20 14.40
N GLY A 399 -4.46 -12.16 13.92
CA GLY A 399 -5.32 -11.99 12.75
C GLY A 399 -4.70 -12.35 11.42
N ALA A 400 -5.58 -12.48 10.44
CA ALA A 400 -5.30 -12.35 9.03
C ALA A 400 -5.51 -10.88 8.61
N ASN A 401 -4.40 -10.15 8.44
CA ASN A 401 -4.38 -8.74 8.07
C ASN A 401 -4.28 -8.55 6.56
N ILE A 402 -5.45 -8.46 5.94
CA ILE A 402 -5.62 -8.49 4.49
C ILE A 402 -5.70 -7.07 3.94
N PHE A 403 -4.57 -6.52 3.52
CA PHE A 403 -4.52 -5.15 3.04
C PHE A 403 -5.22 -5.04 1.68
N ARG A 404 -6.31 -4.27 1.65
CA ARG A 404 -7.09 -4.01 0.45
C ARG A 404 -6.38 -3.06 -0.51
N GLY A 405 -6.70 -3.09 -1.80
CA GLY A 405 -6.05 -2.20 -2.78
C GLY A 405 -6.45 -0.73 -2.63
N HIS A 406 -7.60 -0.39 -3.21
CA HIS A 406 -8.11 0.98 -3.28
C HIS A 406 -8.69 1.47 -1.94
N ASP A 407 -8.72 2.78 -1.76
CA ASP A 407 -9.30 3.52 -0.62
C ASP A 407 -10.68 3.03 -0.20
N ASN A 408 -11.60 2.81 -1.15
CA ASN A 408 -12.95 2.35 -0.84
C ASN A 408 -13.34 1.03 -1.51
N VAL A 409 -12.37 0.14 -1.80
CA VAL A 409 -12.72 -1.19 -2.36
C VAL A 409 -13.49 -2.04 -1.36
N GLN A 410 -13.25 -1.87 -0.05
CA GLN A 410 -14.05 -2.56 0.97
C GLN A 410 -15.49 -2.04 0.93
N GLY A 411 -15.72 -0.73 1.04
CA GLY A 411 -17.07 -0.15 1.02
C GLY A 411 -17.83 -0.38 -0.29
N ALA A 412 -17.16 -0.31 -1.45
CA ALA A 412 -17.75 -0.69 -2.72
C ALA A 412 -18.10 -2.19 -2.80
N THR A 413 -17.38 -3.05 -2.08
CA THR A 413 -17.75 -4.48 -1.97
C THR A 413 -18.87 -4.68 -0.94
N ASP A 414 -18.86 -3.94 0.18
CA ASP A 414 -19.89 -4.04 1.22
C ASP A 414 -21.27 -3.66 0.67
N ILE A 415 -21.33 -2.70 -0.26
CA ILE A 415 -22.57 -2.10 -0.74
C ILE A 415 -22.86 -2.48 -2.21
N GLY A 416 -21.84 -2.87 -2.97
CA GLY A 416 -21.90 -3.10 -4.41
C GLY A 416 -21.44 -1.89 -5.24
N PRO A 417 -21.28 -2.04 -6.57
CA PRO A 417 -21.92 -3.08 -7.37
C PRO A 417 -21.12 -4.39 -7.47
N ASN A 418 -21.64 -5.45 -6.85
CA ASN A 418 -21.15 -6.81 -7.00
C ASN A 418 -22.12 -7.60 -7.92
N PRO A 419 -21.63 -8.58 -8.71
CA PRO A 419 -22.49 -9.39 -9.56
C PRO A 419 -23.28 -10.47 -8.81
N ASP A 420 -22.79 -10.87 -7.64
CA ASP A 420 -23.19 -12.08 -6.91
C ASP A 420 -23.81 -11.82 -5.53
N SER A 421 -23.88 -10.55 -5.10
CA SER A 421 -24.39 -10.16 -3.79
C SER A 421 -25.09 -8.80 -3.81
N LEU A 422 -25.95 -8.59 -2.81
CA LEU A 422 -26.61 -7.32 -2.55
C LEU A 422 -25.80 -6.51 -1.51
N PRO A 423 -26.16 -5.24 -1.26
CA PRO A 423 -25.56 -4.50 -0.14
C PRO A 423 -25.71 -5.29 1.16
N GLY A 424 -24.60 -5.49 1.88
CA GLY A 424 -24.53 -6.26 3.13
C GLY A 424 -24.06 -7.71 2.98
N TYR A 425 -23.61 -8.12 1.78
CA TYR A 425 -23.29 -9.49 1.38
C TYR A 425 -24.56 -10.38 1.32
#